data_AF-A0A7X5SCX1-F1
#
_entry.id   AF-A0A7X5SCX1-F1
#
_cell.length_a   1.000
_cell.length_b   1.000
_cell.length_c   1.000
_cell.angle_alpha   90.00
_cell.angle_beta   90.00
_cell.angle_gamma   90.00
#
_symmetry.space_group_name_H-M   'P 1'
#
loop_
_entity.id
_entity.type
_entity.pdbx_description
1 polymer ?
#
loop_
_entity_poly.entity_id
_entity_poly.type
_entity_poly.pdbx_seq_one_letter_code
_entity_poly.pdbx_strand_id
1 'polypeptide(L)'
;IAHATGGLIDTVDDGVTGFLFQHASVEALRRCLERAFRTFRLPSLLSAMRRAAMLRPSGWDVAGKKYLSLYERTAATAPALATVS
;
A
#
# COMPACT_ATOMS: atom_id res chain seq x y z
N ILE A 1 -6.66 1.24 -10.02
CA ILE A 1 -7.94 0.71 -9.53
C ILE A 1 -7.63 -0.59 -8.83
N ALA A 2 -8.04 -0.75 -7.57
CA ALA A 2 -7.80 -1.98 -6.80
C ALA A 2 -8.91 -2.21 -5.78
N HIS A 3 -9.07 -3.47 -5.34
CA HIS A 3 -9.94 -3.80 -4.22
C HIS A 3 -9.24 -3.41 -2.92
N ALA A 4 -9.96 -2.81 -1.95
CA ALA A 4 -9.42 -2.41 -0.67
C ALA A 4 -9.23 -3.63 0.25
N THR A 5 -8.21 -4.44 -0.04
CA THR A 5 -7.87 -5.64 0.74
C THR A 5 -6.37 -5.77 0.99
N GLY A 6 -6.02 -6.23 2.19
CA GLY A 6 -4.63 -6.45 2.61
C GLY A 6 -3.75 -5.22 2.33
N GLY A 7 -2.57 -5.48 1.78
CA GLY A 7 -1.58 -4.42 1.49
C GLY A 7 -2.01 -3.38 0.45
N LEU A 8 -3.13 -3.57 -0.26
CA LEU A 8 -3.65 -2.56 -1.19
C LEU A 8 -4.23 -1.35 -0.44
N ILE A 9 -4.79 -1.58 0.76
CA ILE A 9 -5.27 -0.52 1.65
C ILE A 9 -4.09 0.36 2.09
N ASP A 10 -2.95 -0.26 2.39
CA ASP A 10 -1.77 0.43 2.92
C ASP A 10 -0.96 1.18 1.85
N THR A 11 -1.16 0.84 0.57
CA THR A 11 -0.31 1.33 -0.54
C THR A 11 -1.01 2.31 -1.46
N VAL A 12 -2.34 2.31 -1.52
CA VAL A 12 -3.12 3.22 -2.37
C VAL A 12 -3.88 4.23 -1.50
N ASP A 13 -3.63 5.50 -1.74
CA ASP A 13 -4.48 6.58 -1.22
C ASP A 13 -5.59 6.86 -2.24
N ASP A 14 -6.84 6.57 -1.86
CA ASP A 14 -8.00 6.57 -2.75
C ASP A 14 -8.32 7.98 -3.26
N GLY A 15 -8.32 8.15 -4.59
CA GLY A 15 -8.52 9.44 -5.25
C GLY A 15 -7.25 10.29 -5.36
N VAL A 16 -6.17 9.93 -4.66
CA VAL A 16 -4.90 10.68 -4.66
C VAL A 16 -3.83 9.98 -5.48
N THR A 17 -3.53 8.71 -5.17
CA THR A 17 -2.50 7.92 -5.89
C THR A 17 -3.11 6.81 -6.74
N GLY A 18 -4.42 6.60 -6.65
CA GLY A 18 -5.15 5.59 -7.39
C GLY A 18 -6.64 5.59 -7.02
N PHE A 19 -7.31 4.47 -7.24
CA PHE A 19 -8.71 4.30 -6.84
C PHE A 19 -8.90 2.95 -6.15
N LEU A 20 -9.60 2.97 -5.02
CA LEU A 20 -10.00 1.78 -4.28
C LEU A 20 -11.51 1.60 -4.30
N PHE A 21 -11.94 0.34 -4.36
CA PHE A 21 -13.32 -0.06 -4.09
C PHE A 21 -13.36 -1.00 -2.89
N GLN A 22 -14.34 -0.83 -2.00
CA GLN A 22 -14.35 -1.49 -0.68
C GLN A 22 -14.95 -2.91 -0.72
N HIS A 23 -16.09 -3.06 -1.38
CA HIS A 23 -16.78 -4.36 -1.46
C HIS A 23 -16.38 -5.08 -2.75
N ALA A 24 -16.11 -6.39 -2.67
CA ALA A 24 -15.88 -7.24 -3.83
C ALA A 24 -17.20 -7.51 -4.57
N SER A 25 -17.81 -6.46 -5.10
CA SER A 25 -19.08 -6.49 -5.84
C SER A 25 -18.97 -5.70 -7.13
N VAL A 26 -19.77 -6.12 -8.12
CA VAL A 26 -19.87 -5.46 -9.43
C VAL A 26 -20.20 -3.97 -9.28
N GLU A 27 -21.12 -3.66 -8.38
CA GLU A 27 -21.62 -2.31 -8.16
C GLU A 27 -20.55 -1.39 -7.53
N ALA A 28 -19.72 -1.92 -6.62
CA ALA A 28 -18.60 -1.17 -6.07
C ALA A 28 -17.50 -0.91 -7.13
N LEU A 29 -17.20 -1.92 -7.96
CA LEU A 29 -16.25 -1.77 -9.06
C LEU A 29 -16.76 -0.76 -10.10
N ARG A 30 -18.05 -0.80 -10.46
CA ARG A 30 -18.68 0.13 -11.40
C ARG A 30 -18.50 1.59 -10.95
N ARG A 31 -18.85 1.91 -9.70
CA ARG A 31 -18.65 3.27 -9.15
C ARG A 31 -17.18 3.70 -9.14
N CYS A 32 -16.27 2.75 -8.89
CA CYS A 32 -14.84 3.01 -8.94
C CYS A 32 -14.35 3.33 -10.36
N LEU A 33 -14.87 2.61 -11.36
CA LEU A 33 -14.57 2.86 -12.78
C LEU A 33 -15.11 4.23 -13.23
N GLU A 34 -16.29 4.63 -12.78
CA GLU A 34 -16.85 5.96 -13.08
C GLU A 34 -15.93 7.08 -12.57
N ARG A 35 -15.41 6.95 -11.34
CA ARG A 35 -14.42 7.89 -10.78
C ARG A 35 -13.13 7.91 -11.60
N ALA A 36 -12.65 6.74 -12.00
CA ALA A 36 -11.45 6.61 -12.82
C ALA A 36 -11.62 7.27 -14.20
N PHE A 37 -12.75 7.04 -14.88
CA PHE A 37 -13.03 7.67 -16.17
C PHE A 37 -13.22 9.17 -16.07
N ARG A 38 -13.89 9.68 -15.03
CA ARG A 38 -13.97 11.13 -14.78
C ARG A 38 -12.59 11.75 -14.66
N THR A 39 -11.68 11.10 -13.94
CA THR A 39 -10.30 11.57 -13.77
C THR A 39 -9.49 11.44 -15.05
N PHE A 40 -9.65 10.35 -15.80
CA PHE A 40 -8.98 10.13 -17.08
C PHE A 40 -9.32 11.23 -18.11
N ARG A 41 -10.55 11.73 -18.10
CA ARG A 41 -11.00 12.84 -18.97
C ARG A 41 -10.44 14.20 -18.56
N LEU A 42 -9.73 14.30 -17.43
CA LEU A 42 -9.12 15.51 -16.91
C LEU A 42 -7.59 15.34 -16.86
N PRO A 43 -6.86 15.66 -17.94
CA PRO A 43 -5.42 15.38 -18.04
C PRO A 43 -4.59 15.95 -16.89
N SER A 44 -4.91 17.16 -16.43
CA SER A 44 -4.21 17.80 -15.30
C SER A 44 -4.35 17.00 -14.00
N LEU A 45 -5.56 16.53 -13.71
CA LEU A 45 -5.86 15.71 -12.54
C LEU A 45 -5.18 14.34 -12.64
N LEU A 46 -5.26 13.71 -13.81
CA LEU A 46 -4.58 12.44 -14.06
C LEU A 46 -3.05 12.57 -13.91
N SER A 47 -2.46 13.63 -14.43
CA SER A 47 -1.02 13.90 -14.26
C SER A 47 -0.66 14.16 -12.80
N ALA A 48 -1.49 14.88 -12.04
CA ALA A 48 -1.27 15.10 -10.62
C ALA A 48 -1.31 13.78 -9.83
N MET A 49 -2.33 12.93 -10.07
CA MET A 49 -2.44 11.60 -9.46
C MET A 49 -1.22 10.72 -9.77
N ARG A 50 -0.77 10.70 -11.02
CA ARG A 50 0.42 9.91 -11.42
C ARG A 50 1.67 10.40 -10.72
N ARG A 51 1.89 11.72 -10.63
CA ARG A 51 3.02 12.28 -9.87
C ARG A 51 2.95 11.91 -8.39
N ALA A 52 1.79 12.04 -7.76
CA ALA A 52 1.60 11.66 -6.36
C ALA A 52 1.92 10.18 -6.13
N ALA A 53 1.49 9.30 -7.03
CA ALA A 53 1.79 7.88 -6.96
C ALA A 53 3.30 7.59 -7.11
N MET A 54 3.99 8.28 -8.02
CA MET A 54 5.44 8.10 -8.25
C MET A 54 6.32 8.69 -7.15
N LEU A 55 5.84 9.70 -6.42
CA LEU A 55 6.55 10.29 -5.27
C LEU A 55 6.46 9.42 -4.01
N ARG A 56 5.57 8.43 -3.98
CA ARG A 56 5.44 7.53 -2.82
C ARG A 56 6.71 6.68 -2.73
N PRO A 57 7.37 6.61 -1.56
CA PRO A 57 8.55 5.77 -1.39
C PRO A 57 8.20 4.31 -1.69
N SER A 58 8.71 3.79 -2.81
CA SER A 58 8.58 2.40 -3.21
C SER A 58 9.97 1.78 -3.16
N GLY A 59 10.20 0.86 -2.22
CA GLY A 59 11.51 0.27 -2.06
C GLY A 59 11.57 -0.67 -0.86
N TRP A 60 12.53 -1.58 -0.90
CA TRP A 60 12.70 -2.57 0.15
C TRP A 60 13.35 -1.99 1.42
N ASP A 61 14.00 -0.83 1.34
CA ASP A 61 14.72 -0.23 2.47
C ASP A 61 13.82 -0.01 3.71
N VAL A 62 12.60 0.50 3.49
CA VAL A 62 11.64 0.73 4.58
C VAL A 62 11.15 -0.59 5.17
N ALA A 63 10.87 -1.58 4.33
CA ALA A 63 10.45 -2.91 4.78
C ALA A 63 11.59 -3.61 5.54
N GLY A 64 12.81 -3.56 5.01
CA GLY A 64 14.02 -4.12 5.60
C GLY A 64 14.30 -3.56 6.99
N LYS A 65 14.17 -2.23 7.19
CA LYS A 65 14.30 -1.61 8.52
C LYS A 65 13.27 -2.15 9.53
N LYS A 66 12.03 -2.39 9.09
CA LYS A 66 10.99 -2.98 9.95
C LYS A 66 11.31 -4.43 10.32
N TYR A 67 11.83 -5.21 9.37
CA TYR A 67 12.29 -6.58 9.64
C TYR A 67 13.50 -6.61 10.58
N LEU A 68 14.49 -5.74 10.36
CA LEU A 68 15.65 -5.62 11.26
C LEU A 68 15.20 -5.29 12.68
N SER A 69 14.32 -4.29 12.83
CA SER A 69 13.75 -3.92 14.13
C SER A 69 12.97 -5.07 14.78
N LEU A 70 12.32 -5.93 13.98
CA LEU A 70 11.66 -7.14 14.48
C LEU A 70 12.68 -8.14 15.00
N TYR A 71 13.73 -8.41 14.23
CA TYR A 71 14.79 -9.35 14.61
C TYR A 71 15.52 -8.91 15.89
N GLU A 72 15.85 -7.63 16.02
CA GLU A 72 16.49 -7.08 17.23
C GLU A 72 15.64 -7.30 18.47
N ARG A 73 14.33 -7.01 18.40
CA ARG A 73 13.41 -7.22 19.53
C ARG A 73 13.27 -8.69 19.90
N THR A 74 13.14 -9.57 18.92
CA THR A 74 13.00 -11.01 19.18
C THR A 74 14.30 -11.62 19.70
N ALA A 75 15.45 -11.16 19.22
CA ALA A 75 16.77 -11.61 19.70
C ALA A 75 17.02 -11.17 21.15
N ALA A 76 16.62 -9.95 21.52
CA ALA A 76 16.73 -9.45 22.90
C ALA A 76 15.81 -10.19 23.90
N THR A 77 14.74 -10.83 23.40
CA THR A 77 13.77 -11.58 24.22
C THR A 77 14.03 -13.09 24.18
N ALA A 78 14.95 -13.55 23.31
CA ALA A 78 15.30 -14.96 23.23
C ALA A 78 16.02 -15.36 24.53
N PRO A 79 15.54 -16.38 25.27
CA PRO A 79 16.31 -16.91 26.38
C PRO A 79 17.65 -17.37 25.82
N ALA A 80 18.76 -17.01 26.50
CA ALA A 80 20.08 -17.49 26.15
C ALA A 80 19.99 -19.01 25.99
N LEU A 81 20.12 -19.49 24.76
CA LEU A 81 20.14 -20.92 24.47
C LEU A 81 21.22 -21.51 25.38
N ALA A 82 20.77 -22.23 26.41
CA ALA A 82 21.64 -22.86 27.38
C ALA A 82 22.66 -23.65 26.59
N THR A 83 23.90 -23.16 26.60
CA THR A 83 25.03 -23.84 25.98
C THR A 83 25.28 -25.04 26.86
N VAL A 84 24.65 -26.16 26.54
CA VAL A 84 24.90 -27.44 27.20
C VAL A 84 26.30 -27.88 26.76
N SER A 85 27.22 -27.83 27.72
CA SER A 85 28.58 -28.32 27.61
C SER A 85 28.64 -29.84 27.70
#